data_AF-A0A520JM81-F1
#
_entry.id   AF-A0A520JM81-F1
#
_cell.length_a   1.000
_cell.length_b   1.000
_cell.length_c   1.000
_cell.angle_alpha   90.00
_cell.angle_beta   90.00
_cell.angle_gamma   90.00
#
_symmetry.space_group_name_H-M   'P 1'
#
loop_
_entity.id
_entity.type
_entity.pdbx_description
1 polymer ?
#
loop_
_entity_poly.entity_id
_entity_poly.type
_entity_poly.pdbx_seq_one_letter_code
_entity_poly.pdbx_strand_id
1 'polypeptide(L)'
;TGLANRQRMRSSLDKTLAQKTGPYRATSLFLMDLDRFKAVNDTLGHQAGDTLLKQVAQRLQRGIADAGLVGRLGGDEFQVVLPGIADRDTLAALSREVIASLSEPYFISGTSVTIGCSIGIAIAPDDGDDAETLVRNADLALYAAKADGRGVHRFYSDDMLTGARTRKLLEDDLRAAISDGAFHLCYQPIVSTKSAQIVGYEALIRWNHPTRGLVSPADFIPVAEECGLIEAIGEWVLRTACLEAARWPGSVRVAVNVSPIQFANPALPALVTSALAQSGIAAGRLELEITEGVFLDETRSSEQMFKALKGIGVRLALDDFGTGYSSLGYLRNAPFDKIKIDQSFVRGAAEPGNRNAAIIKAIVTLADTLGMETTAEGVEVQDEIDLIRDLGCSHIQGYVYGRPVRADEALRQLGVENGTAAASGFKVSRAPRTKMLRSARIAIDGVRGDVRIRDISTSGAMLDGLRIDGNPDGVEMQIELVEDQMFGARIRWARAGKAGIEFHEAFNLERLNQGHSARLRRTG
;
A
#
# COMPACT_ATOMS: atom_id res chain seq x y z
N THR A 1 9.76 -16.49 34.90
CA THR A 1 8.48 -17.02 34.38
C THR A 1 8.19 -18.43 34.84
N GLY A 2 9.18 -19.27 35.17
CA GLY A 2 8.94 -20.64 35.66
C GLY A 2 8.61 -21.66 34.56
N LEU A 3 8.61 -21.22 33.29
CA LEU A 3 8.39 -22.06 32.12
C LEU A 3 9.63 -22.88 31.76
N ALA A 4 9.46 -23.84 30.84
CA ALA A 4 10.57 -24.53 30.23
C ALA A 4 11.53 -23.54 29.54
N ASN A 5 12.83 -23.75 29.69
CA ASN A 5 13.84 -22.98 28.98
C ASN A 5 14.09 -23.57 27.59
N ARG A 6 14.86 -22.85 26.75
CA ARG A 6 15.22 -23.25 25.38
C ARG A 6 15.74 -24.70 25.29
N GLN A 7 16.62 -25.11 26.21
CA GLN A 7 17.16 -26.46 26.23
C GLN A 7 16.07 -27.52 26.48
N ARG A 8 15.22 -27.33 27.50
CA ARG A 8 14.13 -28.25 27.82
C ARG A 8 13.11 -28.33 26.69
N MET A 9 12.79 -27.21 26.05
CA MET A 9 11.90 -27.18 24.90
C MET A 9 12.45 -27.98 23.73
N ARG A 10 13.73 -27.75 23.38
CA ARG A 10 14.39 -28.50 22.30
C ARG A 10 14.37 -30.00 22.56
N SER A 11 14.80 -30.43 23.74
CA SER A 11 14.81 -31.85 24.10
C SER A 11 13.41 -32.48 24.11
N SER A 12 12.37 -31.73 24.52
CA SER A 12 10.99 -32.21 24.46
C SER A 12 10.50 -32.37 23.02
N LEU A 13 10.82 -31.40 22.15
CA LEU A 13 10.45 -31.45 20.74
C LEU A 13 11.14 -32.62 20.03
N ASP A 14 12.46 -32.78 20.18
CA ASP A 14 13.22 -33.90 19.62
C ASP A 14 12.63 -35.26 20.07
N LYS A 15 12.31 -35.39 21.37
CA LYS A 15 11.70 -36.61 21.92
C LYS A 15 10.30 -36.88 21.37
N THR A 16 9.53 -35.83 21.08
CA THR A 16 8.17 -35.97 20.54
C THR A 16 8.23 -36.36 19.06
N LEU A 17 9.08 -35.71 18.27
CA LEU A 17 9.27 -36.01 16.84
C LEU A 17 9.87 -37.40 16.57
N ALA A 18 10.65 -37.94 17.52
CA ALA A 18 11.16 -39.31 17.43
C ALA A 18 10.05 -40.39 17.45
N GLN A 19 8.83 -40.05 17.89
CA GLN A 19 7.70 -41.00 17.97
C GLN A 19 7.02 -41.16 16.60
N LYS A 20 7.52 -42.11 15.80
CA LYS A 20 7.02 -42.36 14.44
C LYS A 20 5.66 -43.07 14.35
N THR A 21 5.09 -43.53 15.47
CA THR A 21 3.84 -44.30 15.54
C THR A 21 2.99 -43.86 16.74
N GLY A 22 1.67 -43.87 16.59
CA GLY A 22 0.71 -43.48 17.64
C GLY A 22 0.10 -42.08 17.42
N PRO A 23 -0.74 -41.59 18.35
CA PRO A 23 -1.44 -40.30 18.22
C PRO A 23 -0.48 -39.10 18.13
N TYR A 24 0.76 -39.25 18.61
CA TYR A 24 1.81 -38.21 18.60
C TYR A 24 2.63 -38.14 17.31
N ARG A 25 2.28 -38.92 16.27
CA ARG A 25 2.96 -38.89 14.97
C ARG A 25 2.97 -37.49 14.36
N ALA A 26 1.89 -36.74 14.56
CA ALA A 26 1.81 -35.36 14.13
C ALA A 26 2.03 -34.44 15.34
N THR A 27 2.88 -33.44 15.20
CA THR A 27 3.24 -32.52 16.29
C THR A 27 3.28 -31.11 15.76
N SER A 28 2.52 -30.21 16.39
CA SER A 28 2.54 -28.80 16.02
C SER A 28 3.45 -28.00 16.94
N LEU A 29 4.04 -26.97 16.38
CA LEU A 29 4.90 -26.02 17.06
C LEU A 29 4.32 -24.62 16.89
N PHE A 30 4.08 -23.93 18.01
CA PHE A 30 3.86 -22.49 18.00
C PHE A 30 5.15 -21.80 18.41
N LEU A 31 5.58 -20.83 17.60
CA LEU A 31 6.56 -19.83 17.99
C LEU A 31 5.85 -18.50 18.14
N MET A 32 6.12 -17.78 19.22
CA MET A 32 5.33 -16.63 19.63
C MET A 32 6.24 -15.47 20.04
N ASP A 33 5.80 -14.26 19.71
CA ASP A 33 6.45 -13.00 20.08
C ASP A 33 5.41 -12.03 20.64
N LEU A 34 5.78 -11.28 21.68
CA LEU A 34 4.89 -10.29 22.28
C LEU A 34 5.01 -8.95 21.54
N ASP A 35 3.91 -8.52 20.94
CA ASP A 35 3.88 -7.27 20.20
C ASP A 35 3.97 -6.08 21.17
N ARG A 36 4.83 -5.11 20.83
CA ARG A 36 5.06 -3.87 21.59
C ARG A 36 5.61 -4.07 23.01
N PHE A 37 6.19 -5.23 23.33
CA PHE A 37 6.81 -5.46 24.65
C PHE A 37 7.95 -4.47 24.97
N LYS A 38 8.75 -4.10 23.96
CA LYS A 38 9.81 -3.10 24.11
C LYS A 38 9.27 -1.75 24.60
N ALA A 39 8.15 -1.27 24.05
CA ALA A 39 7.54 -0.01 24.47
C ALA A 39 7.14 -0.02 25.95
N VAL A 40 6.75 -1.18 26.49
CA VAL A 40 6.47 -1.35 27.92
C VAL A 40 7.74 -1.17 28.75
N ASN A 41 8.86 -1.78 28.35
CA ASN A 41 10.14 -1.60 29.04
C ASN A 41 10.62 -0.15 28.98
N ASP A 42 10.51 0.48 27.81
CA ASP A 42 10.98 1.84 27.60
C ASP A 42 10.14 2.86 28.40
N THR A 43 8.84 2.59 28.59
CA THR A 43 7.92 3.49 29.29
C THR A 43 7.87 3.25 30.80
N LEU A 44 7.82 1.99 31.25
CA LEU A 44 7.56 1.61 32.64
C LEU A 44 8.76 0.95 33.34
N GLY A 45 9.86 0.75 32.61
CA GLY A 45 11.08 0.13 33.10
C GLY A 45 11.06 -1.40 33.07
N HIS A 46 12.25 -2.00 33.11
CA HIS A 46 12.44 -3.44 33.01
C HIS A 46 11.73 -4.26 34.10
N GLN A 47 11.54 -3.71 35.30
CA GLN A 47 10.81 -4.38 36.39
C GLN A 47 9.32 -4.60 36.05
N ALA A 48 8.71 -3.64 35.34
CA ALA A 48 7.35 -3.77 34.85
C ALA A 48 7.28 -4.83 33.74
N GLY A 49 8.25 -4.83 32.81
CA GLY A 49 8.37 -5.87 31.78
C GLY A 49 8.54 -7.27 32.35
N ASP A 50 9.35 -7.45 33.40
CA ASP A 50 9.50 -8.73 34.09
C ASP A 50 8.20 -9.22 34.74
N THR A 51 7.40 -8.29 35.28
CA THR A 51 6.09 -8.59 35.85
C THR A 51 5.10 -9.00 34.76
N LEU A 52 5.10 -8.27 33.64
CA LEU A 52 4.29 -8.60 32.46
C LEU A 52 4.60 -10.01 31.95
N LEU A 53 5.89 -10.34 31.77
CA LEU A 53 6.32 -11.67 31.31
C LEU A 53 5.87 -12.80 32.23
N LYS A 54 5.80 -12.57 33.54
CA LYS A 54 5.26 -13.55 34.50
C LYS A 54 3.75 -13.74 34.32
N GLN A 55 2.99 -12.65 34.11
CA GLN A 55 1.55 -12.74 33.86
C GLN A 55 1.23 -13.41 32.51
N VAL A 56 1.98 -13.06 31.46
CA VAL A 56 1.92 -13.71 30.14
C VAL A 56 2.15 -15.22 30.26
N ALA A 57 3.21 -15.61 30.97
CA ALA A 57 3.51 -17.02 31.19
C ALA A 57 2.35 -17.77 31.86
N GLN A 58 1.70 -17.16 32.86
CA GLN A 58 0.54 -17.75 33.53
C GLN A 58 -0.68 -17.86 32.61
N ARG A 59 -0.99 -16.83 31.84
CA ARG A 59 -2.09 -16.88 30.85
C ARG A 59 -1.85 -17.93 29.80
N LEU A 60 -0.63 -18.01 29.27
CA LEU A 60 -0.25 -19.00 28.26
C LEU A 60 -0.32 -20.43 28.80
N GLN A 61 0.15 -20.69 30.03
CA GLN A 61 -0.01 -22.00 30.65
C GLN A 61 -1.48 -22.39 30.85
N ARG A 62 -2.35 -21.45 31.20
CA ARG A 62 -3.79 -21.72 31.33
C ARG A 62 -4.47 -21.97 29.98
N GLY A 63 -4.11 -21.20 28.95
CA GLY A 63 -4.68 -21.34 27.61
C GLY A 63 -4.25 -22.63 26.91
N ILE A 64 -2.99 -23.04 27.07
CA ILE A 64 -2.50 -24.30 26.51
C ILE A 64 -2.91 -25.52 27.36
N ALA A 65 -2.94 -25.37 28.68
CA ALA A 65 -3.31 -26.44 29.63
C ALA A 65 -2.59 -27.77 29.31
N ASP A 66 -3.34 -28.87 29.21
CA ASP A 66 -2.81 -30.22 28.97
C ASP A 66 -2.55 -30.50 27.48
N ALA A 67 -2.83 -29.55 26.58
CA ALA A 67 -2.61 -29.72 25.14
C ALA A 67 -1.12 -29.74 24.75
N GLY A 68 -0.23 -29.19 25.58
CA GLY A 68 1.18 -29.08 25.23
C GLY A 68 2.12 -28.53 26.29
N LEU A 69 3.38 -28.43 25.90
CA LEU A 69 4.45 -27.87 26.72
C LEU A 69 4.72 -26.42 26.33
N VAL A 70 4.71 -25.53 27.33
CA VAL A 70 5.00 -24.10 27.16
C VAL A 70 6.41 -23.76 27.65
N GLY A 71 7.17 -23.02 26.84
CA GLY A 71 8.51 -22.53 27.17
C GLY A 71 8.73 -21.07 26.81
N ARG A 72 9.76 -20.46 27.43
CA ARG A 72 10.28 -19.13 27.08
C ARG A 72 11.69 -19.28 26.55
N LEU A 73 11.94 -18.79 25.34
CA LEU A 73 13.22 -18.95 24.65
C LEU A 73 14.24 -17.89 25.01
N GLY A 74 13.77 -16.71 25.41
CA GLY A 74 14.54 -15.51 25.72
C GLY A 74 13.68 -14.27 25.47
N GLY A 75 14.04 -13.10 26.03
CA GLY A 75 13.30 -11.85 25.75
C GLY A 75 11.78 -11.98 25.89
N ASP A 76 11.06 -11.59 24.86
CA ASP A 76 9.62 -11.70 24.64
C ASP A 76 9.19 -12.93 23.81
N GLU A 77 10.10 -13.87 23.57
CA GLU A 77 9.85 -15.06 22.75
C GLU A 77 9.36 -16.25 23.58
N PHE A 78 8.25 -16.84 23.16
CA PHE A 78 7.64 -18.04 23.73
C PHE A 78 7.50 -19.14 22.68
N GLN A 79 7.46 -20.38 23.15
CA GLN A 79 7.29 -21.55 22.30
C GLN A 79 6.30 -22.52 22.94
N VAL A 80 5.43 -23.13 22.13
CA VAL A 80 4.52 -24.19 22.55
C VAL A 80 4.71 -25.41 21.66
N VAL A 81 4.92 -26.58 22.27
CA VAL A 81 4.91 -27.87 21.57
C VAL A 81 3.56 -28.54 21.86
N LEU A 82 2.82 -28.89 20.81
CA LEU A 82 1.48 -29.49 20.86
C LEU A 82 1.51 -30.90 20.25
N PRO A 83 1.79 -31.95 21.05
CA PRO A 83 1.87 -33.32 20.57
C PRO A 83 0.48 -33.84 20.15
N GLY A 84 0.40 -34.46 18.98
CA GLY A 84 -0.81 -35.14 18.50
C GLY A 84 -1.92 -34.21 17.97
N ILE A 85 -1.64 -32.91 17.83
CA ILE A 85 -2.55 -31.94 17.24
C ILE A 85 -1.95 -31.46 15.92
N ALA A 86 -2.64 -31.70 14.80
CA ALA A 86 -2.22 -31.28 13.46
C ALA A 86 -3.37 -30.76 12.60
N ASP A 87 -4.60 -30.82 13.11
CA ASP A 87 -5.76 -30.23 12.44
C ASP A 87 -5.64 -28.70 12.44
N ARG A 88 -5.59 -28.10 11.25
CA ARG A 88 -5.35 -26.67 11.07
C ARG A 88 -6.46 -25.82 11.67
N ASP A 89 -7.71 -26.26 11.61
CA ASP A 89 -8.84 -25.52 12.19
C ASP A 89 -8.76 -25.48 13.73
N THR A 90 -8.41 -26.59 14.35
CA THR A 90 -8.16 -26.70 15.80
C THR A 90 -6.99 -25.79 16.23
N LEU A 91 -5.88 -25.82 15.51
CA LEU A 91 -4.72 -24.98 15.80
C LEU A 91 -5.02 -23.49 15.60
N ALA A 92 -5.80 -23.15 14.57
CA ALA A 92 -6.23 -21.79 14.32
C ALA A 92 -7.16 -21.27 15.41
N ALA A 93 -8.08 -22.11 15.90
CA ALA A 93 -8.95 -21.78 17.04
C ALA A 93 -8.14 -21.52 18.31
N LEU A 94 -7.24 -22.45 18.67
CA LEU A 94 -6.35 -22.31 19.83
C LEU A 94 -5.48 -21.05 19.72
N SER A 95 -4.94 -20.77 18.53
CA SER A 95 -4.13 -19.57 18.29
C SER A 95 -4.92 -18.29 18.52
N ARG A 96 -6.17 -18.21 18.03
CA ARG A 96 -7.05 -17.07 18.26
C ARG A 96 -7.37 -16.88 19.74
N GLU A 97 -7.64 -17.97 20.47
CA GLU A 97 -7.89 -17.91 21.92
C GLU A 97 -6.68 -17.43 22.70
N VAL A 98 -5.49 -17.95 22.37
CA VAL A 98 -4.22 -17.52 22.98
C VAL A 98 -3.96 -16.04 22.69
N ILE A 99 -4.09 -15.59 21.44
CA ILE A 99 -3.91 -14.18 21.08
C ILE A 99 -4.90 -13.29 21.83
N ALA A 100 -6.18 -13.67 21.88
CA ALA A 100 -7.21 -12.90 22.57
C ALA A 100 -6.90 -12.80 24.08
N SER A 101 -6.56 -13.91 24.73
CA SER A 101 -6.20 -13.94 26.15
C SER A 101 -4.95 -13.11 26.46
N LEU A 102 -3.93 -13.18 25.60
CA LEU A 102 -2.71 -12.39 25.76
C LEU A 102 -2.94 -10.91 25.48
N SER A 103 -3.98 -10.55 24.71
CA SER A 103 -4.35 -9.17 24.40
C SER A 103 -5.24 -8.51 25.44
N GLU A 104 -5.73 -9.23 26.44
CA GLU A 104 -6.45 -8.62 27.56
C GLU A 104 -5.53 -7.70 28.39
N PRO A 105 -6.05 -6.60 28.96
CA PRO A 105 -5.23 -5.69 29.77
C PRO A 105 -4.52 -6.36 30.95
N TYR A 106 -3.30 -5.92 31.22
CA TYR A 106 -2.48 -6.32 32.37
C TYR A 106 -2.40 -5.18 33.37
N PHE A 107 -2.64 -5.46 34.64
CA PHE A 107 -2.45 -4.48 35.70
C PHE A 107 -1.05 -4.65 36.31
N ILE A 108 -0.20 -3.64 36.12
CA ILE A 108 1.19 -3.64 36.59
C ILE A 108 1.45 -2.31 37.28
N SER A 109 1.81 -2.37 38.57
CA SER A 109 2.14 -1.18 39.37
C SER A 109 1.07 -0.08 39.36
N GLY A 110 -0.22 -0.46 39.27
CA GLY A 110 -1.35 0.48 39.23
C GLY A 110 -1.68 1.05 37.84
N THR A 111 -0.95 0.65 36.79
CA THR A 111 -1.19 1.04 35.40
C THR A 111 -1.75 -0.14 34.61
N SER A 112 -2.70 0.14 33.71
CA SER A 112 -3.23 -0.83 32.76
C SER A 112 -2.37 -0.82 31.49
N VAL A 113 -1.85 -1.97 31.10
CA VAL A 113 -0.98 -2.16 29.93
C VAL A 113 -1.61 -3.18 29.00
N THR A 114 -1.63 -2.90 27.70
CA THR A 114 -2.08 -3.85 26.67
C THR A 114 -0.93 -4.17 25.74
N ILE A 115 -0.73 -5.45 25.47
CA ILE A 115 0.22 -5.96 24.47
C ILE A 115 -0.51 -6.87 23.49
N GLY A 116 0.07 -7.11 22.32
CA GLY A 116 -0.42 -8.13 21.39
C GLY A 116 0.44 -9.40 21.44
N CYS A 117 0.08 -10.38 20.63
CA CYS A 117 0.92 -11.54 20.38
C CYS A 117 0.78 -11.99 18.93
N SER A 118 1.90 -12.23 18.27
CA SER A 118 1.97 -12.84 16.94
C SER A 118 2.41 -14.29 17.07
N ILE A 119 1.82 -15.20 16.29
CA ILE A 119 2.08 -16.65 16.36
C ILE A 119 2.44 -17.22 14.99
N GLY A 120 3.59 -17.89 14.90
CA GLY A 120 3.97 -18.74 13.77
C GLY A 120 3.74 -20.20 14.07
N ILE A 121 3.13 -20.94 13.15
CA ILE A 121 2.73 -22.34 13.33
C ILE A 121 3.40 -23.21 12.27
N ALA A 122 4.06 -24.29 12.70
CA ALA A 122 4.53 -25.36 11.81
C ALA A 122 4.10 -26.73 12.34
N ILE A 123 3.74 -27.64 11.45
CA ILE A 123 3.14 -28.94 11.74
C ILE A 123 4.04 -30.06 11.19
N ALA A 124 4.62 -30.86 12.07
CA ALA A 124 5.33 -32.07 11.65
C ALA A 124 4.34 -33.20 11.32
N PRO A 125 4.63 -34.04 10.31
CA PRO A 125 5.85 -34.04 9.50
C PRO A 125 5.79 -33.12 8.26
N ASP A 126 4.63 -32.54 7.93
CA ASP A 126 4.40 -31.85 6.66
C ASP A 126 5.28 -30.60 6.48
N ASP A 127 5.48 -29.84 7.56
CA ASP A 127 6.28 -28.62 7.59
C ASP A 127 7.71 -28.87 8.13
N GLY A 128 8.12 -30.13 8.32
CA GLY A 128 9.43 -30.53 8.83
C GLY A 128 9.40 -31.80 9.68
N ASP A 129 10.38 -32.69 9.47
CA ASP A 129 10.50 -33.97 10.18
C ASP A 129 11.49 -33.93 11.35
N ASP A 130 12.28 -32.85 11.45
CA ASP A 130 13.22 -32.60 12.54
C ASP A 130 12.96 -31.25 13.24
N ALA A 131 13.43 -31.13 14.48
CA ALA A 131 13.15 -29.95 15.31
C ALA A 131 13.83 -28.67 14.79
N GLU A 132 14.95 -28.74 14.07
CA GLU A 132 15.59 -27.58 13.47
C GLU A 132 14.75 -27.03 12.32
N THR A 133 14.34 -27.90 11.40
CA THR A 133 13.46 -27.54 10.28
C THR A 133 12.13 -26.99 10.79
N LEU A 134 11.50 -27.65 11.77
CA LEU A 134 10.20 -27.22 12.29
C LEU A 134 10.27 -25.86 13.01
N VAL A 135 11.32 -25.61 13.80
CA VAL A 135 11.55 -24.30 14.45
C VAL A 135 11.80 -23.21 13.42
N ARG A 136 12.65 -23.47 12.41
CA ARG A 136 12.92 -22.52 11.34
C ARG A 136 11.64 -22.16 10.57
N ASN A 137 10.82 -23.15 10.25
CA ASN A 137 9.60 -22.94 9.48
C ASN A 137 8.50 -22.23 10.29
N ALA A 138 8.40 -22.53 11.60
CA ALA A 138 7.54 -21.77 12.52
C ALA A 138 8.00 -20.31 12.67
N ASP A 139 9.31 -20.06 12.65
CA ASP A 139 9.88 -18.70 12.70
C ASP A 139 9.56 -17.89 11.44
N LEU A 140 9.65 -18.51 10.25
CA LEU A 140 9.21 -17.88 9.00
C LEU A 140 7.73 -17.50 9.04
N ALA A 141 6.89 -18.38 9.59
CA ALA A 141 5.48 -18.11 9.77
C ALA A 141 5.22 -16.99 10.80
N LEU A 142 5.98 -16.95 11.89
CA LEU A 142 5.89 -15.90 12.91
C LEU A 142 6.28 -14.54 12.32
N TYR A 143 7.34 -14.50 11.51
CA TYR A 143 7.75 -13.30 10.81
C TYR A 143 6.65 -12.84 9.84
N ALA A 144 6.04 -13.75 9.07
CA ALA A 144 4.91 -13.40 8.19
C ALA A 144 3.71 -12.85 8.98
N ALA A 145 3.42 -13.40 10.17
CA ALA A 145 2.39 -12.88 11.06
C ALA A 145 2.68 -11.45 11.53
N LYS A 146 3.95 -11.11 11.80
CA LYS A 146 4.35 -9.74 12.15
C LYS A 146 4.19 -8.77 10.98
N ALA A 147 4.49 -9.20 9.75
CA ALA A 147 4.34 -8.38 8.55
C ALA A 147 2.87 -8.07 8.22
N ASP A 148 1.95 -8.99 8.53
CA ASP A 148 0.50 -8.84 8.26
C ASP A 148 -0.26 -7.99 9.30
N GLY A 149 0.45 -7.10 10.00
CA GLY A 149 -0.16 -6.15 10.96
C GLY A 149 -0.14 -6.59 12.43
N ARG A 150 0.55 -7.71 12.76
CA ARG A 150 0.71 -8.25 14.13
C ARG A 150 -0.61 -8.68 14.77
N GLY A 151 -0.55 -9.31 15.95
CA GLY A 151 -1.76 -9.78 16.64
C GLY A 151 -2.51 -10.89 15.89
N VAL A 152 -1.84 -11.61 14.99
CA VAL A 152 -2.41 -12.67 14.14
C VAL A 152 -1.55 -13.94 14.23
N HIS A 153 -2.11 -15.04 13.73
CA HIS A 153 -1.35 -16.28 13.53
C HIS A 153 -1.19 -16.59 12.06
N ARG A 154 -0.07 -17.22 11.70
CA ARG A 154 0.18 -17.75 10.36
C ARG A 154 0.73 -19.16 10.45
N PHE A 155 0.26 -20.01 9.53
CA PHE A 155 0.86 -21.31 9.28
C PHE A 155 2.00 -21.17 8.30
N TYR A 156 3.04 -21.97 8.46
CA TYR A 156 4.07 -22.12 7.46
C TYR A 156 3.47 -22.52 6.10
N SER A 157 4.05 -21.96 5.05
CA SER A 157 3.92 -22.39 3.66
C SER A 157 5.26 -22.26 2.95
N ASP A 158 5.51 -23.08 1.93
CA ASP A 158 6.76 -23.03 1.15
C ASP A 158 6.99 -21.69 0.44
N ASP A 159 5.90 -20.95 0.16
CA ASP A 159 5.96 -19.59 -0.36
C ASP A 159 6.68 -18.64 0.61
N MET A 160 6.55 -18.84 1.92
CA MET A 160 7.24 -18.03 2.94
C MET A 160 8.75 -18.26 2.90
N LEU A 161 9.20 -19.50 2.73
CA LEU A 161 10.63 -19.82 2.58
C LEU A 161 11.20 -19.20 1.30
N THR A 162 10.46 -19.28 0.20
CA THR A 162 10.83 -18.66 -1.07
C THR A 162 10.88 -17.13 -0.97
N GLY A 163 9.91 -16.53 -0.30
CA GLY A 163 9.86 -15.10 0.00
C GLY A 163 11.04 -14.64 0.85
N ALA A 164 11.37 -15.37 1.92
CA ALA A 164 12.51 -15.07 2.78
C ALA A 164 13.86 -15.13 2.04
N ARG A 165 14.06 -16.16 1.20
CA ARG A 165 15.26 -16.24 0.33
C ARG A 165 15.32 -15.08 -0.64
N THR A 166 14.20 -14.74 -1.27
CA THR A 166 14.11 -13.62 -2.22
C THR A 166 14.42 -12.30 -1.54
N ARG A 167 13.92 -12.08 -0.32
CA ARG A 167 14.20 -10.90 0.51
C ARG A 167 15.68 -10.82 0.87
N LYS A 168 16.30 -11.93 1.30
CA LYS A 168 17.74 -11.95 1.63
C LYS A 168 18.60 -11.60 0.42
N LEU A 169 18.29 -12.15 -0.75
CA LEU A 169 18.97 -11.78 -1.99
C LEU A 169 18.78 -10.30 -2.30
N LEU A 170 17.56 -9.78 -2.13
CA LEU A 170 17.27 -8.36 -2.37
C LEU A 170 18.04 -7.44 -1.42
N GLU A 171 18.23 -7.84 -0.16
CA GLU A 171 19.04 -7.12 0.84
C GLU A 171 20.51 -7.02 0.40
N ASP A 172 21.09 -8.14 -0.05
CA ASP A 172 22.49 -8.18 -0.53
C ASP A 172 22.64 -7.35 -1.81
N ASP A 173 21.67 -7.46 -2.74
CA ASP A 173 21.60 -6.67 -3.97
C ASP A 173 21.46 -5.16 -3.67
N LEU A 174 20.70 -4.77 -2.65
CA LEU A 174 20.53 -3.38 -2.21
C LEU A 174 21.84 -2.76 -1.71
N ARG A 175 22.64 -3.51 -0.93
CA ARG A 175 23.95 -3.02 -0.46
C ARG A 175 24.89 -2.73 -1.62
N ALA A 176 24.90 -3.60 -2.63
CA ALA A 176 25.66 -3.38 -3.84
C ALA A 176 25.14 -2.15 -4.61
N ALA A 177 23.82 -2.03 -4.77
CA ALA A 177 23.18 -0.93 -5.50
C ALA A 177 23.52 0.47 -4.97
N ILE A 178 23.63 0.62 -3.64
CA ILE A 178 24.05 1.88 -3.00
C ILE A 178 25.49 2.25 -3.42
N SER A 179 26.38 1.28 -3.50
CA SER A 179 27.79 1.48 -3.83
C SER A 179 28.01 1.68 -5.34
N ASP A 180 27.25 0.94 -6.15
CA ASP A 180 27.42 0.88 -7.61
C ASP A 180 26.64 1.97 -8.36
N GLY A 181 25.85 2.78 -7.66
CA GLY A 181 25.05 3.85 -8.28
C GLY A 181 23.90 3.33 -9.16
N ALA A 182 23.30 2.20 -8.78
CA ALA A 182 22.22 1.57 -9.55
C ALA A 182 20.85 2.26 -9.39
N PHE A 183 20.76 3.24 -8.50
CA PHE A 183 19.56 4.06 -8.28
C PHE A 183 19.54 5.27 -9.20
N HIS A 184 18.33 5.68 -9.56
CA HIS A 184 18.10 6.98 -10.19
C HIS A 184 16.78 7.57 -9.70
N LEU A 185 16.65 8.90 -9.82
CA LEU A 185 15.39 9.58 -9.56
C LEU A 185 14.62 9.81 -10.86
N CYS A 186 13.31 9.61 -10.75
CA CYS A 186 12.32 10.17 -11.65
C CYS A 186 11.54 11.26 -10.92
N TYR A 187 10.93 12.16 -11.67
CA TYR A 187 10.25 13.35 -11.17
C TYR A 187 8.83 13.37 -11.71
N GLN A 188 7.84 13.37 -10.82
CA GLN A 188 6.43 13.46 -11.22
C GLN A 188 5.91 14.88 -11.01
N PRO A 189 5.29 15.51 -12.02
CA PRO A 189 4.87 16.90 -11.92
C PRO A 189 3.71 17.08 -10.95
N ILE A 190 3.79 18.16 -10.17
CA ILE A 190 2.73 18.68 -9.29
C ILE A 190 2.23 19.99 -9.90
N VAL A 191 0.95 20.06 -10.23
CA VAL A 191 0.36 21.14 -11.02
C VAL A 191 -0.63 21.94 -10.19
N SER A 192 -0.56 23.27 -10.27
CA SER A 192 -1.55 24.14 -9.62
C SER A 192 -2.91 24.04 -10.33
N THR A 193 -3.98 23.83 -9.57
CA THR A 193 -5.35 23.82 -10.12
C THR A 193 -5.80 25.19 -10.62
N LYS A 194 -5.21 26.28 -10.09
CA LYS A 194 -5.56 27.67 -10.43
C LYS A 194 -4.91 28.13 -11.74
N SER A 195 -3.61 27.84 -11.92
CA SER A 195 -2.84 28.37 -13.06
C SER A 195 -2.51 27.33 -14.12
N ALA A 196 -2.78 26.05 -13.86
CA ALA A 196 -2.32 24.92 -14.68
C ALA A 196 -0.79 24.89 -14.91
N GLN A 197 -0.02 25.56 -14.05
CA GLN A 197 1.45 25.55 -14.09
C GLN A 197 2.00 24.44 -13.21
N ILE A 198 3.12 23.86 -13.64
CA ILE A 198 3.94 22.97 -12.81
C ILE A 198 4.56 23.82 -11.70
N VAL A 199 4.21 23.52 -10.44
CA VAL A 199 4.73 24.23 -9.26
C VAL A 199 5.81 23.45 -8.52
N GLY A 200 5.96 22.17 -8.85
CA GLY A 200 6.97 21.31 -8.26
C GLY A 200 6.98 19.91 -8.87
N TYR A 201 7.90 19.10 -8.37
CA TYR A 201 7.99 17.69 -8.70
C TYR A 201 8.17 16.84 -7.45
N GLU A 202 7.52 15.68 -7.41
CA GLU A 202 7.85 14.63 -6.46
C GLU A 202 9.03 13.81 -6.99
N ALA A 203 10.08 13.66 -6.17
CA ALA A 203 11.24 12.85 -6.47
C ALA A 203 10.99 11.39 -6.07
N LEU A 204 10.94 10.53 -7.07
CA LEU A 204 10.59 9.12 -6.95
C LEU A 204 11.80 8.25 -7.31
N ILE A 205 12.32 7.52 -6.32
CA ILE A 205 13.44 6.60 -6.52
C ILE A 205 13.06 5.44 -7.45
N ARG A 206 13.99 5.02 -8.29
CA ARG A 206 13.89 3.86 -9.18
C ARG A 206 15.19 3.07 -9.11
N TRP A 207 15.07 1.75 -9.10
CA TRP A 207 16.21 0.84 -9.05
C TRP A 207 16.29 0.01 -10.32
N ASN A 208 17.38 0.16 -11.08
CA ASN A 208 17.68 -0.67 -12.23
C ASN A 208 18.60 -1.82 -11.79
N HIS A 209 18.01 -2.98 -11.54
CA HIS A 209 18.74 -4.18 -11.18
C HIS A 209 19.36 -4.86 -12.42
N PRO A 210 20.65 -5.26 -12.39
CA PRO A 210 21.32 -5.87 -13.53
C PRO A 210 20.61 -7.10 -14.12
N THR A 211 20.01 -7.94 -13.25
CA THR A 211 19.34 -9.18 -13.67
C THR A 211 17.82 -9.13 -13.61
N ARG A 212 17.24 -8.25 -12.78
CA ARG A 212 15.77 -8.18 -12.56
C ARG A 212 15.12 -7.04 -13.36
N GLY A 213 15.90 -6.15 -13.96
CA GLY A 213 15.40 -4.94 -14.59
C GLY A 213 14.91 -3.94 -13.55
N LEU A 214 13.81 -3.24 -13.85
CA LEU A 214 13.27 -2.22 -12.96
C LEU A 214 12.57 -2.86 -11.75
N VAL A 215 13.08 -2.59 -10.55
CA VAL A 215 12.49 -3.07 -9.29
C VAL A 215 11.62 -1.96 -8.68
N SER A 216 10.42 -2.32 -8.25
CA SER A 216 9.46 -1.37 -7.67
C SER A 216 9.91 -0.89 -6.29
N PRO A 217 9.79 0.42 -5.96
CA PRO A 217 9.99 0.92 -4.60
C PRO A 217 9.16 0.18 -3.55
N ALA A 218 7.94 -0.24 -3.88
CA ALA A 218 7.10 -1.03 -2.98
C ALA A 218 7.72 -2.38 -2.59
N ASP A 219 8.63 -2.92 -3.40
CA ASP A 219 9.30 -4.20 -3.13
C ASP A 219 10.57 -4.01 -2.30
N PHE A 220 11.35 -2.95 -2.56
CA PHE A 220 12.69 -2.80 -1.96
C PHE A 220 12.77 -1.81 -0.80
N ILE A 221 11.86 -0.83 -0.69
CA ILE A 221 11.85 0.13 0.44
C ILE A 221 11.58 -0.58 1.78
N PRO A 222 10.58 -1.49 1.89
CA PRO A 222 10.37 -2.24 3.14
C PRO A 222 11.60 -3.05 3.54
N VAL A 223 12.29 -3.66 2.55
CA VAL A 223 13.53 -4.39 2.81
C VAL A 223 14.64 -3.46 3.28
N ALA A 224 14.80 -2.29 2.66
CA ALA A 224 15.77 -1.29 3.07
C ALA A 224 15.53 -0.76 4.49
N GLU A 225 14.27 -0.59 4.88
CA GLU A 225 13.87 -0.20 6.24
C GLU A 225 14.27 -1.28 7.26
N GLU A 226 13.90 -2.52 7.01
CA GLU A 226 14.18 -3.65 7.92
C GLU A 226 15.67 -3.91 8.13
N CYS A 227 16.49 -3.73 7.08
CA CYS A 227 17.93 -3.96 7.16
C CYS A 227 18.75 -2.70 7.50
N GLY A 228 18.09 -1.57 7.79
CA GLY A 228 18.75 -0.32 8.16
C GLY A 228 19.49 0.40 7.02
N LEU A 229 19.20 0.05 5.75
CA LEU A 229 19.77 0.70 4.57
C LEU A 229 18.99 1.95 4.14
N ILE A 230 17.77 2.14 4.65
CA ILE A 230 16.89 3.26 4.27
C ILE A 230 17.51 4.63 4.57
N GLU A 231 18.37 4.74 5.59
CA GLU A 231 19.03 6.00 5.94
C GLU A 231 20.01 6.44 4.85
N ALA A 232 20.86 5.51 4.38
CA ALA A 232 21.82 5.78 3.32
C ALA A 232 21.14 6.07 1.98
N ILE A 233 20.09 5.30 1.64
CA ILE A 233 19.29 5.54 0.43
C ILE A 233 18.62 6.90 0.52
N GLY A 234 18.01 7.22 1.65
CA GLY A 234 17.32 8.47 1.89
C GLY A 234 18.23 9.70 1.81
N GLU A 235 19.44 9.62 2.37
CA GLU A 235 20.45 10.67 2.21
C GLU A 235 20.81 10.88 0.74
N TRP A 236 21.03 9.79 0.00
CA TRP A 236 21.32 9.87 -1.44
C TRP A 236 20.17 10.50 -2.23
N VAL A 237 18.92 10.09 -1.95
CA VAL A 237 17.72 10.66 -2.59
C VAL A 237 17.64 12.16 -2.31
N LEU A 238 17.79 12.56 -1.04
CA LEU A 238 17.68 13.96 -0.62
C LEU A 238 18.72 14.85 -1.30
N ARG A 239 19.99 14.43 -1.31
CA ARG A 239 21.08 15.18 -1.96
C ARG A 239 20.84 15.28 -3.47
N THR A 240 20.49 14.17 -4.12
CA THR A 240 20.26 14.12 -5.57
C THR A 240 19.06 14.98 -5.97
N ALA A 241 17.96 14.90 -5.23
CA ALA A 241 16.76 15.70 -5.46
C ALA A 241 17.05 17.21 -5.31
N CYS A 242 17.79 17.60 -4.27
CA CYS A 242 18.17 18.99 -4.05
C CYS A 242 19.08 19.53 -5.17
N LEU A 243 20.07 18.75 -5.60
CA LEU A 243 20.98 19.11 -6.69
C LEU A 243 20.23 19.32 -8.01
N GLU A 244 19.28 18.43 -8.33
CA GLU A 244 18.44 18.59 -9.53
C GLU A 244 17.52 19.80 -9.41
N ALA A 245 16.89 20.02 -8.25
CA ALA A 245 16.02 21.16 -8.01
C ALA A 245 16.75 22.52 -8.15
N ALA A 246 18.05 22.57 -7.86
CA ALA A 246 18.87 23.76 -8.04
C ALA A 246 18.93 24.25 -9.50
N ARG A 247 18.70 23.34 -10.46
CA ARG A 247 18.68 23.64 -11.90
C ARG A 247 17.32 24.17 -12.36
N TRP A 248 16.27 24.05 -11.55
CA TRP A 248 14.91 24.45 -11.93
C TRP A 248 14.68 25.96 -11.71
N PRO A 249 13.93 26.61 -12.60
CA PRO A 249 13.67 28.05 -12.51
C PRO A 249 12.77 28.43 -11.33
N GLY A 250 12.95 29.67 -10.87
CA GLY A 250 12.02 30.34 -9.95
C GLY A 250 11.80 29.61 -8.63
N SER A 251 10.52 29.43 -8.28
CA SER A 251 10.08 28.85 -7.01
C SER A 251 9.64 27.38 -7.13
N VAL A 252 9.97 26.70 -8.23
CA VAL A 252 9.57 25.30 -8.45
C VAL A 252 10.16 24.42 -7.33
N ARG A 253 9.28 23.69 -6.64
CA ARG A 253 9.62 22.90 -5.45
C ARG A 253 10.01 21.46 -5.81
N VAL A 254 10.79 20.82 -4.94
CA VAL A 254 11.02 19.37 -4.98
C VAL A 254 10.48 18.73 -3.72
N ALA A 255 9.67 17.69 -3.87
CA ALA A 255 9.14 16.90 -2.77
C ALA A 255 9.94 15.59 -2.65
N VAL A 256 10.30 15.20 -1.42
CA VAL A 256 11.07 14.00 -1.11
C VAL A 256 10.38 13.23 0.00
N ASN A 257 10.09 11.95 -0.26
CA ASN A 257 9.54 11.03 0.73
C ASN A 257 10.53 10.73 1.86
N VAL A 258 10.04 10.73 3.10
CA VAL A 258 10.81 10.41 4.31
C VAL A 258 10.10 9.29 5.06
N SER A 259 10.78 8.14 5.20
CA SER A 259 10.26 7.02 6.00
C SER A 259 10.13 7.38 7.49
N PRO A 260 9.25 6.71 8.25
CA PRO A 260 9.18 6.88 9.70
C PRO A 260 10.49 6.58 10.42
N ILE A 261 11.27 5.62 9.92
CA ILE A 261 12.60 5.29 10.48
C ILE A 261 13.56 6.47 10.32
N GLN A 262 13.60 7.09 9.13
CA GLN A 262 14.42 8.28 8.90
C GLN A 262 13.95 9.47 9.74
N PHE A 263 12.63 9.66 9.89
CA PHE A 263 12.07 10.74 10.71
C PHE A 263 12.41 10.58 12.19
N ALA A 264 12.52 9.35 12.69
CA ALA A 264 12.95 9.05 14.05
C ALA A 264 14.46 9.28 14.26
N ASN A 265 15.27 9.38 13.20
CA ASN A 265 16.71 9.56 13.30
C ASN A 265 17.08 11.02 13.69
N PRO A 266 17.71 11.26 14.86
CA PRO A 266 18.09 12.60 15.31
C PRO A 266 19.07 13.34 14.37
N ALA A 267 19.75 12.65 13.47
CA ALA A 267 20.67 13.24 12.49
C ALA A 267 19.97 13.85 11.27
N LEU A 268 18.67 13.56 11.04
CA LEU A 268 17.95 14.02 9.85
C LEU A 268 18.04 15.55 9.62
N PRO A 269 17.86 16.44 10.63
CA PRO A 269 17.99 17.89 10.42
C PRO A 269 19.38 18.31 9.92
N ALA A 270 20.44 17.64 10.40
CA ALA A 270 21.80 17.92 9.95
C ALA A 270 22.01 17.48 8.49
N LEU A 271 21.45 16.33 8.10
CA LEU A 271 21.48 15.84 6.72
C LEU A 271 20.73 16.80 5.77
N VAL A 272 19.54 17.25 6.15
CA VAL A 272 18.75 18.25 5.39
C VAL A 272 19.53 19.54 5.23
N THR A 273 20.10 20.07 6.32
CA THR A 273 20.92 21.29 6.29
C THR A 273 22.12 21.12 5.34
N SER A 274 22.79 19.97 5.39
CA SER A 274 23.92 19.65 4.52
C SER A 274 23.52 19.58 3.05
N ALA A 275 22.40 18.93 2.71
CA ALA A 275 21.91 18.80 1.33
C ALA A 275 21.49 20.16 0.73
N LEU A 276 20.85 21.01 1.53
CA LEU A 276 20.51 22.37 1.15
C LEU A 276 21.77 23.22 0.93
N ALA A 277 22.74 23.15 1.83
CA ALA A 277 24.00 23.90 1.71
C ALA A 277 24.82 23.49 0.49
N GLN A 278 24.85 22.19 0.15
CA GLN A 278 25.58 21.68 -1.02
C GLN A 278 24.91 22.04 -2.34
N SER A 279 23.58 22.00 -2.40
CA SER A 279 22.83 22.29 -3.63
C SER A 279 22.60 23.79 -3.86
N GLY A 280 22.61 24.60 -2.79
CA GLY A 280 22.34 26.02 -2.84
C GLY A 280 20.86 26.38 -3.04
N ILE A 281 19.94 25.41 -2.94
CA ILE A 281 18.50 25.72 -3.04
C ILE A 281 18.00 26.43 -1.78
N ALA A 282 17.03 27.32 -1.94
CA ALA A 282 16.32 27.90 -0.80
C ALA A 282 15.55 26.79 -0.06
N ALA A 283 15.64 26.77 1.28
CA ALA A 283 15.03 25.73 2.11
C ALA A 283 13.52 25.52 1.83
N GLY A 284 12.77 26.60 1.60
CA GLY A 284 11.34 26.54 1.30
C GLY A 284 10.98 25.91 -0.06
N ARG A 285 11.97 25.60 -0.91
CA ARG A 285 11.79 24.82 -2.15
C ARG A 285 11.88 23.31 -1.92
N LEU A 286 12.40 22.87 -0.78
CA LEU A 286 12.40 21.47 -0.38
C LEU A 286 11.16 21.20 0.47
N GLU A 287 10.38 20.22 0.03
CA GLU A 287 9.23 19.69 0.75
C GLU A 287 9.54 18.25 1.17
N LEU A 288 9.36 17.94 2.46
CA LEU A 288 9.53 16.59 2.99
C LEU A 288 8.14 15.97 3.17
N GLU A 289 7.89 14.88 2.47
CA GLU A 289 6.63 14.14 2.51
C GLU A 289 6.74 13.03 3.56
N ILE A 290 5.78 13.01 4.48
CA ILE A 290 5.80 12.15 5.65
C ILE A 290 4.43 11.49 5.78
N THR A 291 4.40 10.17 5.95
CA THR A 291 3.16 9.40 6.10
C THR A 291 2.57 9.53 7.51
N GLU A 292 1.29 9.20 7.69
CA GLU A 292 0.62 9.20 9.00
C GLU A 292 1.31 8.26 10.04
N GLY A 293 2.11 7.30 9.56
CA GLY A 293 2.81 6.32 10.41
C GLY A 293 3.76 6.95 11.44
N VAL A 294 4.29 8.15 11.20
CA VAL A 294 5.17 8.84 12.17
C VAL A 294 4.47 9.23 13.47
N PHE A 295 3.14 9.26 13.48
CA PHE A 295 2.34 9.62 14.65
C PHE A 295 1.99 8.41 15.51
N LEU A 296 2.24 7.18 15.05
CA LEU A 296 1.95 5.98 15.85
C LEU A 296 2.86 5.83 17.07
N ASP A 297 4.08 6.38 17.00
CA ASP A 297 5.01 6.50 18.12
C ASP A 297 4.86 7.90 18.75
N GLU A 298 3.75 8.14 19.45
CA GLU A 298 3.42 9.38 20.19
C GLU A 298 4.44 9.68 21.31
N THR A 299 5.64 10.12 20.94
CA THR A 299 6.70 10.49 21.86
C THR A 299 7.04 11.98 21.73
N ARG A 300 7.57 12.58 22.81
CA ARG A 300 8.13 13.96 22.79
C ARG A 300 9.20 14.18 21.70
N SER A 301 9.72 13.11 21.11
CA SER A 301 10.74 13.14 20.06
C SER A 301 10.21 13.76 18.75
N SER A 302 8.97 13.42 18.35
CA SER A 302 8.42 13.84 17.06
C SER A 302 8.18 15.35 16.97
N GLU A 303 7.70 15.97 18.06
CA GLU A 303 7.53 17.44 18.14
C GLU A 303 8.86 18.19 18.00
N GLN A 304 9.93 17.66 18.62
CA GLN A 304 11.27 18.25 18.51
C GLN A 304 11.81 18.14 17.10
N MET A 305 11.61 17.00 16.43
CA MET A 305 11.99 16.79 15.05
C MET A 305 11.28 17.79 14.13
N PHE A 306 9.95 17.92 14.25
CA PHE A 306 9.18 18.90 13.48
C PHE A 306 9.70 20.32 13.69
N LYS A 307 9.95 20.71 14.95
CA LYS A 307 10.50 22.04 15.25
C LYS A 307 11.88 22.25 14.64
N ALA A 308 12.75 21.25 14.67
CA ALA A 308 14.09 21.32 14.09
C ALA A 308 14.02 21.50 12.56
N LEU A 309 13.19 20.72 11.87
CA LEU A 309 12.99 20.82 10.42
C LEU A 309 12.37 22.17 10.03
N LYS A 310 11.32 22.63 10.72
CA LYS A 310 10.75 23.96 10.48
C LYS A 310 11.74 25.08 10.78
N GLY A 311 12.63 24.90 11.76
CA GLY A 311 13.72 25.84 12.06
C GLY A 311 14.73 25.99 10.92
N ILE A 312 14.91 24.96 10.07
CA ILE A 312 15.70 25.03 8.84
C ILE A 312 14.96 25.82 7.75
N GLY A 313 13.62 25.84 7.79
CA GLY A 313 12.77 26.53 6.82
C GLY A 313 12.29 25.65 5.67
N VAL A 314 12.41 24.32 5.79
CA VAL A 314 11.81 23.39 4.82
C VAL A 314 10.28 23.34 4.98
N ARG A 315 9.61 22.87 3.94
CA ARG A 315 8.17 22.57 3.98
C ARG A 315 7.94 21.12 4.37
N LEU A 316 6.82 20.87 5.03
CA LEU A 316 6.40 19.55 5.45
C LEU A 316 5.05 19.24 4.82
N ALA A 317 4.91 18.06 4.22
CA ALA A 317 3.65 17.57 3.68
C ALA A 317 3.25 16.26 4.37
N LEU A 318 1.96 16.13 4.67
CA LEU A 318 1.37 14.88 5.13
C LEU A 318 0.93 14.07 3.91
N ASP A 319 1.51 12.89 3.74
CA ASP A 319 1.30 11.99 2.62
C ASP A 319 0.25 10.90 2.93
N ASP A 320 -0.40 10.35 1.89
CA ASP A 320 -1.40 9.28 1.97
C ASP A 320 -2.57 9.51 2.95
N PHE A 321 -3.00 10.78 3.12
CA PHE A 321 -3.98 11.13 4.16
C PHE A 321 -5.34 10.44 3.94
N GLY A 322 -5.83 9.79 5.00
CA GLY A 322 -7.16 9.15 5.06
C GLY A 322 -7.19 7.64 4.82
N THR A 323 -6.04 6.99 4.59
CA THR A 323 -5.92 5.53 4.43
C THR A 323 -5.63 4.78 5.74
N GLY A 324 -5.21 5.50 6.79
CA GLY A 324 -4.82 4.94 8.09
C GLY A 324 -5.83 5.15 9.22
N TYR A 325 -5.41 4.83 10.46
CA TYR A 325 -6.14 5.16 11.69
C TYR A 325 -6.01 6.66 11.99
N SER A 326 -6.69 7.50 11.21
CA SER A 326 -6.56 8.96 11.33
C SER A 326 -7.23 9.48 12.61
N SER A 327 -6.44 9.74 13.64
CA SER A 327 -6.85 10.63 14.73
C SER A 327 -6.57 12.07 14.30
N LEU A 328 -7.61 12.83 13.95
CA LEU A 328 -7.51 14.27 13.62
C LEU A 328 -6.75 15.09 14.69
N GLY A 329 -6.54 14.54 15.89
CA GLY A 329 -5.79 15.17 16.98
C GLY A 329 -4.36 15.54 16.63
N TYR A 330 -3.64 14.80 15.79
CA TYR A 330 -2.25 15.12 15.46
C TYR A 330 -2.12 16.34 14.54
N LEU A 331 -3.11 16.57 13.65
CA LEU A 331 -3.13 17.73 12.75
C LEU A 331 -3.19 19.06 13.49
N ARG A 332 -3.71 19.05 14.73
CA ARG A 332 -3.77 20.26 15.57
C ARG A 332 -2.38 20.78 15.94
N ASN A 333 -1.42 19.88 16.12
CA ASN A 333 -0.10 20.21 16.69
C ASN A 333 1.04 20.08 15.67
N ALA A 334 0.85 19.32 14.58
CA ALA A 334 1.87 19.11 13.57
C ALA A 334 1.95 20.30 12.60
N PRO A 335 3.15 20.89 12.37
CA PRO A 335 3.31 22.10 11.56
C PRO A 335 3.41 21.80 10.06
N PHE A 336 2.45 21.06 9.51
CA PHE A 336 2.39 20.76 8.09
C PHE A 336 2.00 21.99 7.27
N ASP A 337 2.59 22.11 6.07
CA ASP A 337 2.28 23.14 5.09
C ASP A 337 1.32 22.63 4.00
N LYS A 338 1.15 21.30 3.91
CA LYS A 338 0.39 20.63 2.86
C LYS A 338 -0.17 19.29 3.32
N ILE A 339 -1.37 18.94 2.84
CA ILE A 339 -1.97 17.60 2.94
C ILE A 339 -2.09 17.02 1.52
N LYS A 340 -1.65 15.79 1.33
CA LYS A 340 -1.85 15.04 0.10
C LYS A 340 -2.97 14.02 0.30
N ILE A 341 -3.96 14.07 -0.58
CA ILE A 341 -5.19 13.27 -0.52
C ILE A 341 -4.95 12.03 -1.35
N ASP A 342 -5.01 10.87 -0.69
CA ASP A 342 -4.71 9.58 -1.31
C ASP A 342 -5.59 9.29 -2.55
N GLN A 343 -4.99 8.60 -3.51
CA GLN A 343 -5.61 8.24 -4.79
C GLN A 343 -6.89 7.40 -4.64
N SER A 344 -7.08 6.67 -3.53
CA SER A 344 -8.30 5.87 -3.31
C SER A 344 -9.56 6.73 -3.16
N PHE A 345 -9.41 7.98 -2.70
CA PHE A 345 -10.50 8.96 -2.67
C PHE A 345 -10.66 9.67 -4.00
N VAL A 346 -9.57 9.89 -4.73
CA VAL A 346 -9.59 10.66 -5.98
C VAL A 346 -10.15 9.84 -7.14
N ARG A 347 -9.68 8.60 -7.30
CA ARG A 347 -10.11 7.73 -8.40
C ARG A 347 -11.60 7.44 -8.32
N GLY A 348 -12.30 7.72 -9.42
CA GLY A 348 -13.74 7.49 -9.51
C GLY A 348 -14.59 8.48 -8.70
N ALA A 349 -14.00 9.58 -8.19
CA ALA A 349 -14.75 10.61 -7.47
C ALA A 349 -15.79 11.34 -8.35
N ALA A 350 -15.56 11.36 -9.67
CA ALA A 350 -16.48 11.92 -10.66
C ALA A 350 -17.65 10.98 -11.02
N GLU A 351 -17.68 9.75 -10.51
CA GLU A 351 -18.75 8.79 -10.81
C GLU A 351 -20.04 9.09 -10.02
N PRO A 352 -21.21 9.09 -10.68
CA PRO A 352 -22.48 9.36 -10.00
C PRO A 352 -22.75 8.40 -8.83
N GLY A 353 -23.11 8.95 -7.67
CA GLY A 353 -23.45 8.18 -6.46
C GLY A 353 -22.26 7.86 -5.54
N ASN A 354 -21.02 8.21 -5.94
CA ASN A 354 -19.85 8.04 -5.09
C ASN A 354 -19.79 9.12 -3.98
N ARG A 355 -19.40 8.73 -2.76
CA ARG A 355 -19.22 9.64 -1.61
C ARG A 355 -17.84 10.30 -1.57
N ASN A 356 -16.91 9.85 -2.41
CA ASN A 356 -15.53 10.34 -2.46
C ASN A 356 -15.42 11.86 -2.61
N ALA A 357 -16.23 12.49 -3.47
CA ALA A 357 -16.23 13.95 -3.64
C ALA A 357 -16.55 14.70 -2.33
N ALA A 358 -17.44 14.16 -1.49
CA ALA A 358 -17.77 14.76 -0.19
C ALA A 358 -16.62 14.60 0.82
N ILE A 359 -15.91 13.47 0.79
CA ILE A 359 -14.72 13.24 1.62
C ILE A 359 -13.61 14.22 1.23
N ILE A 360 -13.31 14.33 -0.06
CA ILE A 360 -12.33 15.31 -0.58
C ILE A 360 -12.73 16.72 -0.12
N LYS A 361 -14.01 17.10 -0.24
CA LYS A 361 -14.47 18.43 0.21
C LYS A 361 -14.21 18.68 1.69
N ALA A 362 -14.45 17.67 2.54
CA ALA A 362 -14.21 17.78 3.97
C ALA A 362 -12.71 17.96 4.27
N ILE A 363 -11.84 17.20 3.60
CA ILE A 363 -10.38 17.32 3.74
C ILE A 363 -9.89 18.70 3.29
N VAL A 364 -10.37 19.19 2.15
CA VAL A 364 -10.02 20.54 1.66
C VAL A 364 -10.44 21.61 2.64
N THR A 365 -11.67 21.52 3.17
CA THR A 365 -12.18 22.50 4.14
C THR A 365 -11.35 22.50 5.43
N LEU A 366 -10.94 21.31 5.90
CA LEU A 366 -10.07 21.16 7.05
C LEU A 366 -8.69 21.81 6.80
N ALA A 367 -8.07 21.48 5.67
CA ALA A 367 -6.77 22.03 5.28
C ALA A 367 -6.81 23.56 5.17
N ASP A 368 -7.83 24.12 4.52
CA ASP A 368 -8.04 25.57 4.40
C ASP A 368 -8.18 26.24 5.78
N THR A 369 -8.92 25.61 6.70
CA THR A 369 -9.10 26.12 8.07
C THR A 369 -7.77 26.12 8.86
N LEU A 370 -6.89 25.17 8.57
CA LEU A 370 -5.56 25.06 9.18
C LEU A 370 -4.48 25.84 8.43
N GLY A 371 -4.82 26.51 7.32
CA GLY A 371 -3.87 27.26 6.49
C GLY A 371 -2.91 26.39 5.69
N MET A 372 -3.31 25.16 5.35
CA MET A 372 -2.50 24.18 4.62
C MET A 372 -2.89 24.11 3.14
N GLU A 373 -1.92 23.84 2.27
CA GLU A 373 -2.18 23.50 0.87
C GLU A 373 -2.73 22.06 0.76
N THR A 374 -3.41 21.75 -0.34
CA THR A 374 -3.90 20.39 -0.65
C THR A 374 -3.43 19.90 -2.01
N THR A 375 -3.04 18.63 -2.11
CA THR A 375 -2.73 17.96 -3.38
C THR A 375 -3.63 16.74 -3.53
N ALA A 376 -4.37 16.65 -4.64
CA ALA A 376 -5.11 15.42 -4.97
C ALA A 376 -4.20 14.49 -5.78
N GLU A 377 -3.98 13.27 -5.29
CA GLU A 377 -3.11 12.29 -5.93
C GLU A 377 -3.84 11.32 -6.85
N GLY A 378 -3.12 10.73 -7.79
CA GLY A 378 -3.63 9.68 -8.65
C GLY A 378 -4.71 10.14 -9.63
N VAL A 379 -4.74 11.43 -10.00
CA VAL A 379 -5.64 11.95 -11.03
C VAL A 379 -5.25 11.41 -12.40
N GLU A 380 -6.14 10.69 -13.06
CA GLU A 380 -5.86 10.01 -14.33
C GLU A 380 -6.72 10.54 -15.49
N VAL A 381 -7.84 11.18 -15.17
CA VAL A 381 -8.86 11.58 -16.14
C VAL A 381 -9.09 13.08 -16.10
N GLN A 382 -9.41 13.69 -17.24
CA GLN A 382 -9.61 15.15 -17.32
C GLN A 382 -10.85 15.62 -16.54
N ASP A 383 -11.96 14.88 -16.52
CA ASP A 383 -13.14 15.25 -15.73
C ASP A 383 -12.86 15.31 -14.21
N GLU A 384 -11.89 14.53 -13.72
CA GLU A 384 -11.46 14.61 -12.32
C GLU A 384 -10.78 15.94 -12.02
N ILE A 385 -10.11 16.57 -13.00
CA ILE A 385 -9.44 17.88 -12.82
C ILE A 385 -10.46 18.96 -12.45
N ASP A 386 -11.55 19.05 -13.21
CA ASP A 386 -12.56 20.09 -13.00
C ASP A 386 -13.29 19.86 -11.67
N LEU A 387 -13.65 18.62 -11.34
CA LEU A 387 -14.20 18.27 -10.04
C LEU A 387 -13.26 18.68 -8.90
N ILE A 388 -11.98 18.29 -8.97
CA ILE A 388 -10.99 18.58 -7.92
C ILE A 388 -10.77 20.08 -7.76
N ARG A 389 -10.76 20.83 -8.87
CA ARG A 389 -10.70 22.30 -8.87
C ARG A 389 -11.93 22.89 -8.16
N ASP A 390 -13.14 22.42 -8.47
CA ASP A 390 -14.39 22.91 -7.88
C ASP A 390 -14.51 22.57 -6.39
N LEU A 391 -13.95 21.44 -5.97
CA LEU A 391 -13.87 21.07 -4.56
C LEU A 391 -12.91 21.97 -3.77
N GLY A 392 -12.01 22.69 -4.45
CA GLY A 392 -11.10 23.67 -3.86
C GLY A 392 -9.67 23.15 -3.64
N CYS A 393 -9.33 21.97 -4.16
CA CYS A 393 -7.96 21.45 -4.04
C CYS A 393 -6.97 22.40 -4.73
N SER A 394 -5.84 22.67 -4.07
CA SER A 394 -4.86 23.64 -4.59
C SER A 394 -3.92 23.09 -5.67
N HIS A 395 -3.65 21.78 -5.62
CA HIS A 395 -2.73 21.10 -6.52
C HIS A 395 -3.27 19.74 -6.96
N ILE A 396 -2.80 19.28 -8.11
CA ILE A 396 -3.06 17.94 -8.66
C ILE A 396 -1.74 17.27 -8.96
N GLN A 397 -1.66 15.99 -8.63
CA GLN A 397 -0.62 15.08 -9.06
C GLN A 397 -1.23 13.80 -9.61
N GLY A 398 -0.79 13.37 -10.78
CA GLY A 398 -1.29 12.14 -11.39
C GLY A 398 -0.91 12.03 -12.85
N TYR A 399 -1.23 10.89 -13.46
CA TYR A 399 -0.89 10.61 -14.85
C TYR A 399 -1.59 11.52 -15.85
N VAL A 400 -2.65 12.22 -15.43
CA VAL A 400 -3.28 13.24 -16.27
C VAL A 400 -2.29 14.34 -16.68
N TYR A 401 -1.29 14.66 -15.86
CA TYR A 401 -0.24 15.64 -16.19
C TYR A 401 1.10 15.00 -16.54
N GLY A 402 1.14 13.68 -16.68
CA GLY A 402 2.34 12.93 -17.07
C GLY A 402 2.77 11.90 -16.03
N ARG A 403 3.47 10.88 -16.52
CA ARG A 403 4.14 9.88 -15.68
C ARG A 403 5.44 10.45 -15.10
N PRO A 404 6.03 9.82 -14.06
CA PRO A 404 7.35 10.18 -13.59
C PRO A 404 8.39 10.13 -14.72
N VAL A 405 9.16 11.21 -14.87
CA VAL A 405 10.14 11.40 -15.96
C VAL A 405 11.57 11.59 -15.42
N ARG A 406 12.58 11.42 -16.26
CA ARG A 406 13.99 11.66 -15.87
C ARG A 406 14.25 13.18 -15.74
N ALA A 407 15.30 13.55 -15.02
CA ALA A 407 15.65 14.94 -14.71
C ALA A 407 15.68 15.86 -15.95
N ASP A 408 16.28 15.41 -17.05
CA ASP A 408 16.36 16.21 -18.29
C ASP A 408 14.99 16.50 -18.90
N GLU A 409 14.05 15.55 -18.80
CA GLU A 409 12.69 15.75 -19.26
C GLU A 409 11.90 16.67 -18.33
N ALA A 410 12.06 16.55 -17.01
CA ALA A 410 11.46 17.49 -16.06
C ALA A 410 11.94 18.93 -16.32
N LEU A 411 13.23 19.12 -16.57
CA LEU A 411 13.78 20.43 -16.92
C LEU A 411 13.21 20.95 -18.25
N ARG A 412 13.03 20.09 -19.26
CA ARG A 412 12.39 20.47 -20.53
C ARG A 412 10.95 20.92 -20.33
N GLN A 413 10.16 20.20 -19.54
CA GLN A 413 8.77 20.55 -19.24
C GLN A 413 8.64 21.93 -18.60
N LEU A 414 9.56 22.30 -17.70
CA LEU A 414 9.60 23.64 -17.10
C LEU A 414 9.96 24.76 -18.10
N GLY A 415 10.62 24.43 -19.22
CA GLY A 415 10.98 25.39 -20.26
C GLY A 415 9.91 25.59 -21.34
N VAL A 416 8.98 24.64 -21.51
CA VAL A 416 7.89 24.73 -22.49
C VAL A 416 6.77 25.59 -21.94
N GLU A 417 6.34 26.61 -22.69
CA GLU A 417 5.23 27.51 -22.31
C GLU A 417 5.30 28.01 -20.86
N ASN A 418 6.50 28.31 -20.36
CA ASN A 418 6.80 28.71 -18.98
C ASN A 418 6.36 27.71 -17.88
N GLY A 419 6.28 26.41 -18.20
CA GLY A 419 5.89 25.36 -17.26
C GLY A 419 4.40 25.05 -17.26
N THR A 420 3.67 25.42 -18.31
CA THR A 420 2.25 25.08 -18.45
C THR A 420 2.08 23.57 -18.65
N ALA A 421 1.30 22.93 -17.78
CA ALA A 421 1.03 21.50 -17.87
C ALA A 421 -0.16 21.24 -18.80
N ALA A 422 0.07 20.45 -19.85
CA ALA A 422 -1.01 19.99 -20.71
C ALA A 422 -1.62 18.70 -20.15
N ALA A 423 -2.92 18.72 -19.86
CA ALA A 423 -3.65 17.52 -19.47
C ALA A 423 -3.66 16.50 -20.63
N SER A 424 -3.08 15.34 -20.39
CA SER A 424 -3.00 14.18 -21.27
C SER A 424 -3.85 13.04 -20.69
N GLY A 425 -4.38 12.14 -21.53
CA GLY A 425 -5.17 10.99 -21.04
C GLY A 425 -6.64 11.02 -21.47
N PHE A 426 -7.47 10.24 -20.77
CA PHE A 426 -8.89 10.09 -21.11
C PHE A 426 -9.67 11.33 -20.67
N LYS A 427 -10.60 11.79 -21.51
CA LYS A 427 -11.48 12.92 -21.16
C LYS A 427 -12.41 12.58 -19.99
N VAL A 428 -12.99 11.38 -20.00
CA VAL A 428 -14.03 10.91 -19.06
C VAL A 428 -13.64 9.54 -18.51
N SER A 429 -13.99 9.24 -17.24
CA SER A 429 -13.81 7.91 -16.65
C SER A 429 -14.68 6.93 -17.46
N ARG A 430 -14.07 5.88 -17.98
CA ARG A 430 -14.78 4.86 -18.77
C ARG A 430 -14.61 3.51 -18.10
N ALA A 431 -15.72 2.79 -17.99
CA ALA A 431 -15.68 1.41 -17.55
C ALA A 431 -14.67 0.59 -18.37
N PRO A 432 -13.92 -0.33 -17.73
CA PRO A 432 -12.93 -1.16 -18.41
C PRO A 432 -13.54 -1.91 -19.59
N ARG A 433 -12.81 -1.94 -20.70
CA ARG A 433 -13.28 -2.54 -21.96
C ARG A 433 -12.64 -3.89 -22.22
N THR A 434 -13.47 -4.85 -22.57
CA THR A 434 -13.06 -6.16 -23.07
C THR A 434 -13.01 -6.11 -24.60
N LYS A 435 -11.83 -6.36 -25.18
CA LYS A 435 -11.70 -6.57 -26.63
C LYS A 435 -12.46 -7.82 -27.03
N MET A 436 -13.37 -7.70 -27.99
CA MET A 436 -14.06 -8.86 -28.58
C MET A 436 -14.55 -8.51 -29.96
N LEU A 437 -14.37 -9.43 -30.92
CA LEU A 437 -14.95 -9.29 -32.24
C LEU A 437 -16.21 -10.16 -32.31
N ARG A 438 -17.39 -9.55 -32.24
CA ARG A 438 -18.67 -10.27 -32.26
C ARG A 438 -19.69 -9.54 -33.14
N SER A 439 -20.35 -10.27 -34.03
CA SER A 439 -21.49 -9.71 -34.78
C SER A 439 -22.68 -9.48 -33.84
N ALA A 440 -23.35 -8.34 -34.01
CA ALA A 440 -24.54 -7.98 -33.27
C ALA A 440 -25.56 -7.34 -34.22
N ARG A 441 -26.85 -7.61 -33.98
CA ARG A 441 -27.94 -6.90 -34.65
C ARG A 441 -28.21 -5.60 -33.92
N ILE A 442 -28.49 -4.56 -34.67
CA ILE A 442 -28.92 -3.27 -34.15
C ILE A 442 -30.26 -2.87 -34.76
N ALA A 443 -30.98 -1.98 -34.09
CA ALA A 443 -32.15 -1.30 -34.62
C ALA A 443 -32.05 0.21 -34.33
N ILE A 444 -32.19 1.04 -35.35
CA ILE A 444 -32.23 2.50 -35.26
C ILE A 444 -33.52 2.95 -35.96
N ASP A 445 -34.38 3.68 -35.27
CA ASP A 445 -35.69 4.13 -35.78
C ASP A 445 -36.52 3.01 -36.47
N GLY A 446 -36.46 1.79 -35.92
CA GLY A 446 -37.15 0.61 -36.45
C GLY A 446 -36.45 -0.09 -37.63
N VAL A 447 -35.39 0.49 -38.19
CA VAL A 447 -34.57 -0.12 -39.24
C VAL A 447 -33.50 -1.01 -38.61
N ARG A 448 -33.46 -2.29 -39.02
CA ARG A 448 -32.49 -3.27 -38.52
C ARG A 448 -31.22 -3.29 -39.38
N GLY A 449 -30.07 -3.49 -38.74
CA GLY A 449 -28.78 -3.65 -39.40
C GLY A 449 -27.83 -4.54 -38.61
N ASP A 450 -26.74 -4.94 -39.25
CA ASP A 450 -25.68 -5.75 -38.64
C ASP A 450 -24.42 -4.92 -38.41
N VAL A 451 -23.83 -5.07 -37.23
CA VAL A 451 -22.57 -4.43 -36.84
C VAL A 451 -21.63 -5.45 -36.22
N ARG A 452 -20.36 -5.09 -36.06
CA ARG A 452 -19.41 -5.85 -35.23
C ARG A 452 -19.06 -5.06 -34.00
N ILE A 453 -19.31 -5.62 -32.83
CA ILE A 453 -18.73 -5.15 -31.57
C ILE A 453 -17.23 -5.44 -31.64
N ARG A 454 -16.43 -4.43 -31.29
CA ARG A 454 -14.96 -4.47 -31.23
C ARG A 454 -14.43 -4.49 -29.81
N ASP A 455 -15.04 -3.64 -28.98
CA ASP A 455 -14.78 -3.50 -27.58
C ASP A 455 -16.13 -3.30 -26.87
N ILE A 456 -16.31 -3.89 -25.70
CA ILE A 456 -17.50 -3.67 -24.88
C ILE A 456 -17.09 -3.44 -23.43
N SER A 457 -17.86 -2.62 -22.72
CA SER A 457 -17.74 -2.34 -21.30
C SER A 457 -19.11 -2.46 -20.64
N THR A 458 -19.20 -2.28 -19.33
CA THR A 458 -20.49 -2.25 -18.65
C THR A 458 -21.36 -1.08 -19.10
N SER A 459 -20.78 0.04 -19.56
CA SER A 459 -21.55 1.24 -19.93
C SER A 459 -21.68 1.51 -21.43
N GLY A 460 -21.08 0.68 -22.30
CA GLY A 460 -21.17 0.92 -23.73
C GLY A 460 -20.27 0.02 -24.58
N ALA A 461 -20.30 0.24 -25.90
CA ALA A 461 -19.56 -0.55 -26.87
C ALA A 461 -18.98 0.28 -28.02
N MET A 462 -17.92 -0.24 -28.64
CA MET A 462 -17.37 0.21 -29.90
C MET A 462 -17.87 -0.69 -31.02
N LEU A 463 -18.46 -0.10 -32.06
CA LEU A 463 -19.03 -0.80 -33.20
C LEU A 463 -18.24 -0.49 -34.49
N ASP A 464 -18.03 -1.51 -35.32
CA ASP A 464 -17.64 -1.39 -36.72
C ASP A 464 -18.84 -1.70 -37.62
N GLY A 465 -18.91 -1.03 -38.79
CA GLY A 465 -19.93 -1.28 -39.81
C GLY A 465 -21.15 -0.35 -39.72
N LEU A 466 -21.17 0.57 -38.74
CA LEU A 466 -22.25 1.55 -38.60
C LEU A 466 -21.91 2.84 -39.36
N ARG A 467 -22.76 3.22 -40.32
CA ARG A 467 -22.73 4.52 -41.00
C ARG A 467 -24.01 5.27 -40.66
N ILE A 468 -23.86 6.52 -40.23
CA ILE A 468 -24.97 7.41 -39.88
C ILE A 468 -24.76 8.68 -40.68
N ASP A 469 -25.79 9.07 -41.43
CA ASP A 469 -25.82 10.33 -42.15
C ASP A 469 -26.36 11.42 -41.21
N GLY A 470 -25.60 12.51 -41.01
CA GLY A 470 -25.97 13.61 -40.11
C GLY A 470 -25.19 13.65 -38.78
N ASN A 471 -25.72 14.37 -37.77
CA ASN A 471 -25.10 14.43 -36.44
C ASN A 471 -25.44 13.15 -35.66
N PRO A 472 -24.45 12.31 -35.32
CA PRO A 472 -24.71 11.03 -34.68
C PRO A 472 -24.88 11.12 -33.16
N ASP A 473 -24.49 12.23 -32.51
CA ASP A 473 -24.60 12.37 -31.07
C ASP A 473 -26.07 12.53 -30.65
N GLY A 474 -26.54 11.66 -29.77
CA GLY A 474 -27.93 11.66 -29.30
C GLY A 474 -28.88 10.69 -30.01
N VAL A 475 -28.44 10.03 -31.09
CA VAL A 475 -29.30 9.10 -31.83
C VAL A 475 -29.56 7.86 -30.99
N GLU A 476 -30.84 7.56 -30.78
CA GLU A 476 -31.30 6.41 -30.01
C GLU A 476 -31.25 5.14 -30.85
N MET A 477 -30.82 4.04 -30.22
CA MET A 477 -30.72 2.74 -30.88
C MET A 477 -30.94 1.59 -29.91
N GLN A 478 -31.14 0.41 -30.47
CA GLN A 478 -31.10 -0.84 -29.75
C GLN A 478 -29.99 -1.73 -30.32
N ILE A 479 -29.33 -2.49 -29.46
CA ILE A 479 -28.30 -3.46 -29.83
C ILE A 479 -28.53 -4.80 -29.14
N GLU A 480 -28.39 -5.89 -29.90
CA GLU A 480 -28.46 -7.25 -29.38
C GLU A 480 -27.11 -7.69 -28.79
N LEU A 481 -27.01 -7.70 -27.46
CA LEU A 481 -25.80 -8.13 -26.75
C LEU A 481 -25.87 -9.61 -26.33
N VAL A 482 -27.08 -10.12 -26.08
CA VAL A 482 -27.39 -11.51 -25.72
C VAL A 482 -28.44 -12.01 -26.70
N GLU A 483 -28.43 -13.31 -27.00
CA GLU A 483 -29.34 -13.92 -27.99
C GLU A 483 -30.80 -13.52 -27.73
N ASP A 484 -31.41 -12.92 -28.75
CA ASP A 484 -32.79 -12.42 -28.79
C ASP A 484 -33.14 -11.35 -27.74
N GLN A 485 -32.14 -10.68 -27.14
CA GLN A 485 -32.35 -9.59 -26.21
C GLN A 485 -31.72 -8.28 -26.71
N MET A 486 -32.57 -7.31 -27.01
CA MET A 486 -32.20 -5.95 -27.40
C MET A 486 -31.99 -5.08 -26.16
N PHE A 487 -30.89 -4.32 -26.15
CA PHE A 487 -30.54 -3.36 -25.12
C PHE A 487 -30.57 -1.96 -25.70
N GLY A 488 -31.20 -1.03 -24.99
CA GLY A 488 -31.25 0.36 -25.40
C GLY A 488 -29.89 1.04 -25.23
N ALA A 489 -29.51 1.83 -26.23
CA ALA A 489 -28.26 2.57 -26.25
C ALA A 489 -28.42 3.88 -27.02
N ARG A 490 -27.51 4.82 -26.79
CA ARG A 490 -27.40 6.07 -27.52
C ARG A 490 -26.05 6.17 -28.22
N ILE A 491 -26.05 6.64 -29.45
CA ILE A 491 -24.81 6.89 -30.19
C ILE A 491 -24.20 8.20 -29.70
N ARG A 492 -22.90 8.16 -29.37
CA ARG A 492 -22.13 9.33 -28.89
C ARG A 492 -21.26 9.94 -29.97
N TRP A 493 -20.81 9.13 -30.92
CA TRP A 493 -20.08 9.58 -32.09
C TRP A 493 -20.09 8.50 -33.17
N ALA A 494 -19.99 8.90 -34.43
CA ALA A 494 -19.75 8.02 -35.57
C ALA A 494 -18.74 8.65 -36.53
N ARG A 495 -17.69 7.91 -36.91
CA ARG A 495 -16.66 8.38 -37.85
C ARG A 495 -16.03 7.20 -38.58
N ALA A 496 -15.88 7.34 -39.91
CA ALA A 496 -15.19 6.36 -40.77
C ALA A 496 -15.71 4.91 -40.62
N GLY A 497 -17.03 4.74 -40.51
CA GLY A 497 -17.67 3.43 -40.38
C GLY A 497 -17.53 2.78 -38.99
N LYS A 498 -17.08 3.55 -37.99
CA LYS A 498 -17.07 3.17 -36.58
C LYS A 498 -18.02 4.05 -35.79
N ALA A 499 -18.59 3.50 -34.72
CA ALA A 499 -19.42 4.26 -33.79
C ALA A 499 -19.13 3.87 -32.34
N GLY A 500 -19.19 4.85 -31.44
CA GLY A 500 -19.21 4.63 -30.00
C GLY A 500 -20.62 4.80 -29.47
N ILE A 501 -21.09 3.81 -28.73
CA ILE A 501 -22.43 3.79 -28.13
C ILE A 501 -22.34 3.73 -26.60
N GLU A 502 -23.30 4.36 -25.95
CA GLU A 502 -23.50 4.37 -24.50
C GLU A 502 -24.80 3.61 -24.19
N PHE A 503 -24.78 2.67 -23.25
CA PHE A 503 -25.97 1.93 -22.85
C PHE A 503 -26.82 2.79 -21.90
N HIS A 504 -28.15 2.69 -22.01
CA HIS A 504 -29.05 3.35 -21.05
C HIS A 504 -28.93 2.79 -19.64
N GLU A 505 -28.60 1.50 -19.54
CA GLU A 505 -28.39 0.79 -18.28
C GLU A 505 -27.08 0.01 -18.34
N ALA A 506 -26.41 -0.12 -17.19
CA ALA A 506 -25.16 -0.86 -17.10
C ALA A 506 -25.40 -2.35 -17.43
N PHE A 507 -24.62 -2.87 -18.37
CA PHE A 507 -24.67 -4.24 -18.84
C PHE A 507 -23.69 -5.13 -18.06
N ASN A 508 -24.19 -6.24 -17.50
CA ASN A 508 -23.32 -7.25 -16.87
C ASN A 508 -22.59 -8.09 -17.94
N LEU A 509 -21.28 -7.87 -18.07
CA LEU A 509 -20.41 -8.52 -19.05
C LEU A 509 -20.36 -10.05 -18.92
N GLU A 510 -20.58 -10.63 -17.74
CA GLU A 510 -20.58 -12.08 -17.54
C GLU A 510 -21.68 -12.79 -18.34
N ARG A 511 -22.76 -12.07 -18.67
CA ARG A 511 -23.89 -12.59 -19.47
C ARG A 511 -23.48 -12.94 -20.90
N LEU A 512 -22.38 -12.38 -21.40
CA LEU A 512 -21.86 -12.68 -22.75
C LEU A 512 -21.34 -14.12 -22.86
N ASN A 513 -20.84 -14.70 -21.75
CA ASN A 513 -20.30 -16.05 -21.72
C ASN A 513 -21.38 -17.12 -21.52
N GLN A 514 -22.51 -16.76 -20.90
CA GLN A 514 -23.61 -17.70 -20.62
C GLN A 514 -24.34 -18.15 -21.90
N GLY A 515 -24.37 -17.32 -22.94
CA GLY A 515 -24.94 -17.68 -24.25
C GLY A 515 -24.15 -18.73 -25.02
N HIS A 516 -22.84 -18.88 -24.77
CA HIS A 516 -22.00 -19.87 -25.45
C HIS A 516 -22.26 -21.30 -24.93
N SER A 517 -22.51 -21.46 -23.63
CA SER A 517 -22.80 -22.77 -23.02
C SER A 517 -24.14 -23.37 -23.46
N ALA A 518 -25.13 -22.55 -23.84
CA ALA A 518 -26.40 -23.04 -24.39
C ALA A 518 -26.23 -23.68 -25.79
N ARG A 519 -25.21 -23.26 -26.54
CA ARG A 519 -24.94 -23.74 -27.91
C ARG A 519 -24.34 -25.16 -27.93
N LEU A 520 -23.51 -25.51 -26.93
CA LEU A 520 -22.97 -26.86 -26.74
C LEU A 520 -24.04 -27.88 -26.30
N ARG A 521 -25.15 -27.44 -25.68
CA ARG A 521 -26.25 -28.33 -25.29
C ARG A 521 -27.31 -28.54 -26.38
N ARG A 522 -27.37 -27.69 -27.41
CA ARG A 522 -28.33 -27.81 -28.53
C ARG A 522 -27.77 -28.51 -29.76
N THR A 523 -26.48 -28.85 -29.76
CA THR A 523 -25.80 -29.57 -30.86
C THR A 523 -25.28 -30.94 -30.45
N GLY A 524 -25.77 -31.48 -29.32
CA GLY A 524 -25.53 -32.86 -28.87
C GLY A 524 -26.71 -33.75 -29.14
#